data_AF-A0A383AQM1-F1
#
_entry.id   AF-A0A383AQM1-F1
#
_cell.length_a   1.000
_cell.length_b   1.000
_cell.length_c   1.000
_cell.angle_alpha   90.00
_cell.angle_beta   90.00
_cell.angle_gamma   90.00
#
_symmetry.space_group_name_H-M   'P 1'
#
loop_
_entity.id
_entity.type
_entity.pdbx_description
1 polymer ?
#
loop_
_entity_poly.entity_id
_entity_poly.type
_entity_poly.pdbx_seq_one_letter_code
_entity_poly.pdbx_strand_id
1 'polypeptide(L)' 'FMEAAVWGTPDRILREFEKRLEIIGDFELATSFRFGGTPYHVAEQSIKLFAKEVLPVLKSWKKTKSKKMAK' A
#
# COMPACT_ATOMS: atom_id res chain seq x y z
N PHE A 1 9.68 7.23 14.58
CA PHE A 1 8.22 6.95 14.47
C PHE A 1 7.71 7.16 13.04
N MET A 2 7.98 8.30 12.39
CA MET A 2 7.49 8.56 11.01
C MET A 2 8.06 7.63 9.92
N GLU A 3 9.27 7.10 10.09
CA GLU A 3 9.87 6.16 9.12
C GLU A 3 9.16 4.79 9.08
N ALA A 4 8.42 4.45 10.14
CA ALA A 4 7.64 3.21 10.17
C ALA A 4 6.37 3.30 9.31
N ALA A 5 5.88 4.50 9.02
CA ALA A 5 4.73 4.71 8.15
C ALA A 5 5.16 4.78 6.67
N VAL A 6 4.42 4.13 5.79
CA VAL A 6 4.57 4.28 4.34
C VAL A 6 3.66 5.41 3.87
N TRP A 7 4.23 6.44 3.23
CA TRP A 7 3.49 7.62 2.80
C TRP A 7 4.13 8.30 1.58
N GLY A 8 3.39 9.17 0.90
CA GLY A 8 3.86 9.94 -0.26
C GLY A 8 3.12 9.57 -1.55
N THR A 9 3.82 9.64 -2.69
CA THR A 9 3.24 9.31 -4.01
C THR A 9 2.95 7.81 -4.13
N PRO A 10 2.01 7.41 -5.03
CA PRO A 10 1.72 6.01 -5.30
C PRO A 10 2.98 5.16 -5.58
N ASP A 11 3.89 5.64 -6.41
CA ASP A 11 5.13 4.92 -6.75
C ASP A 11 6.04 4.71 -5.54
N ARG A 12 6.15 5.72 -4.66
CA ARG A 12 6.93 5.59 -3.43
C ARG A 12 6.30 4.52 -2.54
N ILE A 13 4.99 4.56 -2.36
CA ILE A 13 4.26 3.59 -1.54
C ILE A 13 4.50 2.16 -2.04
N LEU A 14 4.40 1.95 -3.36
CA LEU A 14 4.64 0.64 -3.97
C LEU A 14 6.06 0.13 -3.75
N ARG A 15 7.08 0.97 -3.97
CA ARG A 15 8.49 0.60 -3.72
C ARG A 15 8.76 0.25 -2.27
N GLU A 16 8.17 0.98 -1.33
CA GLU A 16 8.33 0.68 0.11
C GLU A 16 7.62 -0.62 0.50
N PHE A 17 6.46 -0.93 -0.09
CA PHE A 17 5.81 -2.22 0.12
C PHE A 17 6.59 -3.37 -0.51
N GLU A 18 7.19 -3.18 -1.68
CA GLU A 18 8.07 -4.18 -2.31
C GLU A 18 9.27 -4.50 -1.41
N LYS A 19 9.98 -3.49 -0.91
CA LYS A 19 11.07 -3.68 0.07
C LYS A 19 10.60 -4.43 1.32
N ARG A 20 9.40 -4.12 1.84
CA ARG A 20 8.86 -4.85 2.98
C ARG A 20 8.60 -6.32 2.64
N LEU A 21 8.04 -6.61 1.47
CA LEU A 21 7.81 -7.99 1.04
C LEU A 21 9.12 -8.79 0.95
N GLU A 22 10.21 -8.16 0.53
CA GLU A 22 11.54 -8.79 0.47
C GLU A 22 12.09 -9.13 1.87
N ILE A 23 11.81 -8.30 2.87
CA ILE A 23 12.35 -8.46 4.23
C ILE A 23 11.50 -9.41 5.07
N ILE A 24 10.17 -9.22 5.09
CA ILE A 24 9.27 -9.90 6.02
C ILE A 24 8.33 -10.92 5.36
N GLY A 25 8.36 -11.04 4.02
CA GLY A 25 7.45 -11.92 3.30
C GLY A 25 6.04 -11.35 3.19
N ASP A 26 5.02 -12.21 3.04
CA ASP A 26 3.63 -11.77 2.92
C ASP A 26 3.09 -11.13 4.19
N PHE A 27 2.38 -10.01 4.04
CA PHE A 27 1.74 -9.30 5.15
C PHE A 27 0.40 -8.69 4.75
N GLU A 28 -0.42 -8.37 5.74
CA GLU A 28 -1.64 -7.60 5.58
C GLU A 28 -1.41 -6.12 5.89
N LEU A 29 -2.13 -5.26 5.18
CA LEU A 29 -1.98 -3.81 5.31
C LEU A 29 -2.99 -3.25 6.33
N ALA A 30 -2.49 -2.65 7.40
CA ALA A 30 -3.26 -1.79 8.30
C ALA A 30 -3.08 -0.32 7.90
N THR A 31 -3.80 0.12 6.86
CA THR A 31 -3.68 1.50 6.34
C THR A 31 -4.51 2.49 7.14
N SER A 32 -3.95 3.66 7.45
CA SER A 32 -4.67 4.82 7.99
C SER A 32 -4.48 6.03 7.09
N PHE A 33 -5.59 6.57 6.57
CA PHE A 33 -5.61 7.76 5.70
C PHE A 33 -5.89 9.06 6.44
N ARG A 34 -6.20 8.96 7.74
CA ARG A 34 -6.50 10.12 8.59
C ARG A 34 -5.87 9.91 9.95
N PHE A 35 -4.98 10.82 10.32
CA PHE A 35 -4.28 10.80 11.60
C PHE A 35 -4.14 12.22 12.13
N GLY A 36 -4.26 12.40 13.45
CA GLY A 36 -4.22 13.72 14.08
C GLY A 36 -5.27 14.68 13.50
N GLY A 37 -4.85 15.90 13.15
CA GLY A 37 -5.71 16.97 12.64
C GLY A 37 -6.04 16.91 11.15
N THR A 38 -5.74 15.82 10.43
CA THR A 38 -5.98 15.75 8.96
C THR A 38 -7.44 16.07 8.61
N PRO A 39 -7.69 17.11 7.79
CA PRO A 39 -9.03 17.44 7.33
C PRO A 39 -9.65 16.30 6.54
N TYR A 40 -10.98 16.15 6.66
CA TYR A 40 -11.70 15.05 6.02
C TYR A 40 -11.48 14.97 4.50
N HIS A 41 -11.55 16.11 3.80
CA HIS A 41 -11.38 16.13 2.34
C HIS A 41 -10.01 15.63 1.89
N VAL A 42 -8.95 15.89 2.66
CA VAL A 42 -7.59 15.39 2.37
C VAL A 42 -7.53 13.87 2.56
N ALA A 43 -8.12 13.36 3.64
CA ALA A 43 -8.20 11.92 3.88
C ALA A 43 -9.02 11.21 2.79
N GLU A 44 -10.14 11.82 2.35
CA GLU A 44 -10.98 11.31 1.29
C GLU A 44 -10.25 11.27 -0.07
N GLN A 45 -9.51 12.33 -0.41
CA GLN A 45 -8.66 12.34 -1.61
C GLN A 45 -7.58 11.26 -1.55
N SER A 46 -6.97 11.06 -0.38
CA SER A 46 -5.91 10.06 -0.19
C SER A 46 -6.42 8.63 -0.36
N ILE A 47 -7.58 8.28 0.22
CA ILE A 47 -8.15 6.93 0.05
C ILE A 47 -8.61 6.68 -1.38
N LYS A 48 -9.18 7.70 -2.06
CA LYS A 48 -9.56 7.61 -3.48
C LYS A 48 -8.34 7.39 -4.38
N LEU A 49 -7.27 8.15 -4.16
CA LEU A 49 -6.02 8.00 -4.92
C LEU A 49 -5.37 6.64 -4.69
N PHE A 50 -5.32 6.18 -3.44
CA PHE A 50 -4.78 4.86 -3.10
C PHE A 50 -5.59 3.73 -3.75
N ALA A 51 -6.91 3.81 -3.70
CA ALA A 51 -7.79 2.82 -4.32
C ALA A 51 -7.65 2.78 -5.84
N LYS A 52 -7.40 3.93 -6.48
CA LYS A 52 -7.25 4.06 -7.92
C LYS A 52 -5.88 3.58 -8.42
N GLU A 53 -4.80 4.01 -7.78
CA GLU A 53 -3.43 3.85 -8.33
C GLU A 53 -2.64 2.73 -7.65
N VAL A 54 -2.84 2.49 -6.34
CA VAL A 54 -2.01 1.54 -5.57
C VAL A 54 -2.68 0.17 -5.46
N LEU A 55 -3.96 0.14 -5.09
CA LEU A 55 -4.69 -1.10 -4.81
C LEU A 55 -4.73 -2.10 -6.00
N PRO A 56 -4.90 -1.67 -7.28
CA PRO A 56 -4.88 -2.60 -8.40
C PRO A 56 -3.52 -3.28 -8.58
N VAL A 57 -2.42 -2.55 -8.37
CA VAL A 57 -1.05 -3.09 -8.46
C VAL A 57 -0.82 -4.14 -7.39
N LEU A 58 -1.17 -3.85 -6.13
CA LEU A 58 -1.05 -4.82 -5.02
C LEU A 58 -1.87 -6.09 -5.25
N LYS A 59 -3.08 -5.96 -5.82
CA LYS A 59 -3.91 -7.13 -6.19
C LYS A 59 -3.27 -7.96 -7.30
N SER A 60 -2.50 -7.34 -8.20
CA SER A 60 -1.77 -8.07 -9.24
C SER A 60 -0.66 -8.95 -8.67
N TRP A 61 0.00 -8.51 -7.58
CA TRP A 61 1.04 -9.30 -6.90
C TRP A 61 0.49 -10.61 -6.34
N LYS A 62 -0.72 -10.61 -5.76
CA LYS A 62 -1.41 -11.83 -5.30
C LYS A 62 -1.71 -12.80 -6.46
N LYS A 63 -2.19 -12.28 -7.59
CA LYS A 63 -2.47 -13.09 -8.80
C LYS A 63 -1.21 -13.78 -9.32
N THR A 64 -0.07 -13.07 -9.32
CA THR A 64 1.22 -13.63 -9.74
C THR A 64 1.69 -14.76 -8.82
N LYS A 65 1.52 -14.61 -7.50
CA LYS A 65 1.86 -15.68 -6.54
C LYS A 65 0.98 -16.93 -6.70
N SER A 66 -0.34 -16.76 -6.87
CA SER A 66 -1.25 -17.89 -7.11
C SER A 66 -0.90 -18.69 -8.37
N LYS A 67 -0.48 -18.00 -9.46
CA LYS A 67 0.00 -18.68 -10.67
C LYS A 67 1.33 -19.43 -10.48
N LYS A 68 2.23 -18.94 -9.63
CA LYS A 68 3.51 -19.61 -9.33
C LYS A 68 3.33 -20.87 -8.48
N MET A 69 2.35 -20.90 -7.58
CA MET A 69 2.07 -22.08 -6.74
C MET A 69 1.27 -23.18 -7.46
N ALA A 70 0.57 -22.84 -8.55
CA ALA A 70 -0.22 -23.78 -9.34
C ALA A 70 0.57 -24.44 -10.49
N LYS A 71 1.90 -24.28 -10.53
CA LYS A 71 2.82 -24.87 -11.50
C LYS A 71 3.85 -25.71 -10.76
#